data_AF-A0A101SL70-F1
#
_entry.id   AF-A0A101SL70-F1
#
_cell.length_a   1.000
_cell.length_b   1.000
_cell.length_c   1.000
_cell.angle_alpha   90.00
_cell.angle_beta   90.00
_cell.angle_gamma   90.00
#
_symmetry.space_group_name_H-M   'P 1'
#
loop_
_entity.id
_entity.type
_entity.pdbx_description
1 polymer ?
#
loop_
_entity_poly.entity_id
_entity_poly.type
_entity_poly.pdbx_seq_one_letter_code
_entity_poly.pdbx_strand_id
1 'polypeptide(L)'
;MDLLDWHRDRLSARRLAVLVAHLPRDSALNRELHGDAAEWSVTDHLLAAAVDHLAAANWMFASVNSDEDDQPDPPVPVPRPGDTAEPGEPEEEGEPRNGPPGEPGAPPPSPSPVQLARFFA
;
A
#
# COMPACT_ATOMS: atom_id res chain seq x y z
N MET A 1 9.39 0.30 27.93
CA MET A 1 8.00 -0.15 28.14
C MET A 1 7.80 -1.33 27.24
N ASP A 2 7.43 -2.47 27.80
CA ASP A 2 7.25 -3.73 27.07
C ASP A 2 5.92 -4.38 27.48
N LEU A 3 5.35 -5.27 26.66
CA LEU A 3 4.09 -5.98 26.93
C LEU A 3 4.15 -6.77 28.24
N LEU A 4 5.34 -7.25 28.61
CA LEU A 4 5.56 -7.93 29.87
C LEU A 4 5.34 -7.04 31.10
N ASP A 5 5.35 -5.71 30.95
CA ASP A 5 5.02 -4.80 32.04
C ASP A 5 3.55 -4.89 32.43
N TRP A 6 2.65 -5.25 31.51
CA TRP A 6 1.25 -5.55 31.83
C TRP A 6 1.12 -6.88 32.59
N HIS A 7 1.82 -7.92 32.12
CA HIS A 7 1.84 -9.23 32.79
C HIS A 7 2.44 -9.17 34.21
N ARG A 8 3.33 -8.20 34.49
CA ARG A 8 3.95 -7.99 35.81
C ARG A 8 3.26 -6.91 36.65
N ASP A 9 2.02 -6.53 36.32
CA ASP A 9 1.24 -5.50 37.02
C ASP A 9 1.89 -4.11 37.12
N ARG A 10 2.88 -3.82 36.27
CA ARG A 10 3.52 -2.48 36.17
C ARG A 10 2.81 -1.56 35.19
N LEU A 11 1.92 -2.10 34.35
CA LEU A 11 1.12 -1.38 33.37
C LEU A 11 -0.36 -1.70 33.55
N SER A 12 -1.20 -0.68 33.74
CA SER A 12 -2.65 -0.88 33.83
C SER A 12 -3.27 -1.20 32.47
N ALA A 13 -4.34 -2.01 32.45
CA ALA A 13 -5.10 -2.32 31.25
C ALA A 13 -5.62 -1.06 30.55
N ARG A 14 -6.04 -0.05 31.32
CA ARG A 14 -6.47 1.26 30.79
C ARG A 14 -5.35 1.93 29.99
N ARG A 15 -4.12 1.94 30.51
CA ARG A 15 -2.98 2.57 29.83
C ARG A 15 -2.56 1.76 28.61
N LEU A 16 -2.58 0.43 28.69
CA LEU A 16 -2.33 -0.43 27.53
C LEU A 16 -3.34 -0.15 26.39
N ALA A 17 -4.63 -0.06 26.72
CA ALA A 17 -5.68 0.25 25.73
C ALA A 17 -5.46 1.61 25.06
N VAL A 18 -5.04 2.64 25.81
CA VAL A 18 -4.69 3.95 25.24
C VAL A 18 -3.51 3.85 24.28
N LEU A 19 -2.45 3.10 24.63
CA LEU A 19 -1.29 2.92 23.77
C LEU A 19 -1.66 2.22 22.45
N VAL A 20 -2.45 1.14 22.51
CA VAL A 20 -2.93 0.44 21.32
C VAL A 20 -3.80 1.36 20.46
N ALA A 21 -4.73 2.10 21.06
CA ALA A 21 -5.62 3.01 20.33
C ALA A 21 -4.91 4.20 19.67
N HIS A 22 -3.71 4.57 20.13
CA HIS A 22 -2.91 5.66 19.59
C HIS A 22 -1.62 5.17 18.93
N LEU A 23 -1.59 3.90 18.51
CA LEU A 23 -0.47 3.40 17.73
C LEU A 23 -0.34 4.20 16.43
N PRO A 24 0.89 4.51 16.01
CA PRO A 24 1.13 5.10 14.69
C PRO A 24 0.50 4.28 13.56
N ARG A 25 0.06 4.96 12.50
CA ARG A 25 -0.64 4.32 11.37
C ARG A 25 0.24 3.29 10.66
N ASP A 26 1.54 3.53 10.62
CA ASP A 26 2.59 2.67 10.05
C ASP A 26 3.09 1.57 11.01
N SER A 27 2.48 1.44 12.19
CA SER A 27 2.84 0.40 13.16
C SER A 27 2.65 -1.01 12.57
N ALA A 28 3.49 -1.94 13.01
CA ALA A 28 3.43 -3.33 12.52
C ALA A 28 2.05 -3.97 12.74
N LEU A 29 1.38 -3.66 13.86
CA LEU A 29 0.01 -4.10 14.15
C LEU A 29 -0.98 -3.58 13.10
N ASN A 30 -0.93 -2.28 12.79
CA ASN A 30 -1.85 -1.70 11.81
C ASN A 30 -1.57 -2.22 10.39
N ARG A 31 -0.31 -2.47 10.05
CA ARG A 31 0.06 -3.12 8.78
C ARG A 31 -0.43 -4.57 8.69
N GLU A 32 -0.33 -5.34 9.77
CA GLU A 32 -0.86 -6.71 9.82
C GLU A 32 -2.39 -6.72 9.73
N LEU A 33 -3.07 -5.78 10.41
CA LEU A 33 -4.53 -5.73 10.48
C LEU A 33 -5.19 -5.17 9.21
N HIS A 34 -4.53 -4.21 8.54
CA HIS A 34 -5.10 -3.46 7.41
C HIS A 34 -4.34 -3.67 6.09
N GLY A 35 -3.27 -4.46 6.08
CA GLY A 35 -2.46 -4.74 4.90
C GLY A 35 -1.92 -3.47 4.24
N ASP A 36 -1.90 -3.48 2.91
CA ASP A 36 -1.40 -2.40 2.06
C ASP A 36 -2.16 -1.07 2.28
N ALA A 37 -3.40 -1.11 2.78
CA ALA A 37 -4.18 0.08 3.11
C ALA A 37 -3.60 0.87 4.31
N ALA A 38 -2.74 0.26 5.14
CA ALA A 38 -2.01 0.97 6.18
C ALA A 38 -0.77 1.70 5.66
N GLU A 39 -0.27 1.31 4.48
CA GLU A 39 1.01 1.80 3.96
C GLU A 39 0.91 3.24 3.47
N TRP A 40 -0.14 3.58 2.72
CA TRP A 40 -0.39 4.95 2.29
C TRP A 40 -1.58 5.57 3.00
N SER A 41 -1.39 6.78 3.49
CA SER A 41 -2.47 7.62 3.98
C SER A 41 -3.23 8.24 2.82
N VAL A 42 -4.43 8.77 3.10
CA VAL A 42 -5.19 9.54 2.11
C VAL A 42 -4.35 10.67 1.53
N THR A 43 -3.55 11.33 2.37
CA THR A 43 -2.62 12.38 1.93
C THR A 43 -1.58 11.84 0.95
N ASP A 44 -1.03 10.65 1.18
CA ASP A 44 -0.04 10.04 0.29
C ASP A 44 -0.65 9.71 -1.08
N HIS A 45 -1.85 9.14 -1.10
CA HIS A 45 -2.59 8.91 -2.34
C HIS A 45 -2.85 10.20 -3.12
N LEU A 46 -3.30 11.26 -2.43
CA LEU A 46 -3.58 12.56 -3.04
C LEU A 46 -2.32 13.24 -3.55
N LEU A 47 -1.20 13.15 -2.81
CA LEU A 47 0.08 13.71 -3.24
C LEU A 47 0.63 12.97 -4.46
N ALA A 48 0.57 11.64 -4.48
CA ALA A 48 0.96 10.86 -5.65
C ALA A 48 0.13 11.26 -6.89
N ALA A 49 -1.20 11.38 -6.75
CA ALA A 49 -2.05 11.84 -7.85
C ALA A 49 -1.70 13.28 -8.31
N ALA A 50 -1.39 14.19 -7.37
CA ALA A 50 -0.95 15.53 -7.73
C ALA A 50 0.37 15.50 -8.51
N VAL A 51 1.33 14.68 -8.10
CA VAL A 51 2.61 14.50 -8.81
C VAL A 51 2.38 13.94 -10.23
N ASP A 52 1.55 12.91 -10.37
CA ASP A 52 1.22 12.30 -11.67
C ASP A 52 0.62 13.34 -12.63
N HIS A 53 -0.35 14.12 -12.17
CA HIS A 53 -1.01 15.14 -12.97
C HIS A 53 -0.07 16.31 -13.32
N LEU A 54 0.80 16.72 -12.40
CA LEU A 54 1.81 17.75 -12.67
C LEU A 54 2.84 17.27 -13.70
N ALA A 55 3.29 16.02 -13.59
CA ALA A 55 4.21 15.44 -14.56
C ALA A 55 3.57 15.38 -15.95
N ALA A 56 2.32 14.90 -16.05
CA ALA A 56 1.58 14.86 -17.30
C ALA A 56 1.38 16.27 -17.91
N ALA A 57 1.02 17.26 -17.10
CA ALA A 57 0.84 18.64 -17.58
C ALA A 57 2.16 19.25 -18.08
N ASN A 58 3.26 19.03 -17.37
CA ASN A 58 4.58 19.50 -17.79
C ASN A 58 5.06 18.80 -19.05
N TRP A 59 4.81 17.49 -19.17
CA TRP A 59 5.11 16.75 -20.39
C TRP A 59 4.30 17.25 -21.59
N MET A 60 3.00 17.47 -21.44
CA MET A 60 2.16 18.06 -22.51
C MET A 60 2.69 19.44 -22.91
N PHE A 61 3.07 20.26 -21.92
CA PHE A 61 3.65 21.58 -22.19
C PHE A 61 4.98 21.47 -22.95
N ALA A 62 5.92 20.64 -22.48
CA ALA A 62 7.20 20.44 -23.14
C ALA A 62 7.00 19.90 -24.57
N SER A 63 6.08 18.96 -24.74
CA SER A 63 5.75 18.34 -26.01
C SER A 63 5.26 19.36 -27.05
N VAL A 64 4.35 20.24 -26.67
CA VAL A 64 3.82 21.29 -27.57
C VAL A 64 4.88 22.32 -27.95
N ASN A 65 5.92 22.48 -27.13
CA ASN A 65 6.98 23.48 -27.33
C ASN A 65 8.29 22.87 -27.86
N SER A 66 8.30 21.59 -28.22
CA SER A 66 9.45 20.90 -28.79
C SER A 66 9.17 20.52 -30.24
N ASP A 67 10.22 20.39 -31.05
CA ASP A 67 10.09 19.82 -32.39
C ASP A 67 9.74 18.32 -32.29
N GLU A 68 9.15 17.76 -33.34
CA GLU A 68 8.59 16.39 -33.33
C GLU A 68 9.65 15.31 -33.02
N ASP A 69 10.91 15.56 -33.40
CA ASP A 69 12.04 14.66 -33.13
C ASP A 69 12.65 14.82 -31.72
N ASP A 70 12.30 15.90 -31.00
CA ASP A 70 12.86 16.26 -29.68
C ASP A 70 11.82 16.15 -28.55
N GLN A 71 10.66 15.55 -28.84
CA GLN A 71 9.59 15.40 -27.85
C GLN A 71 10.00 14.43 -26.72
N PRO A 72 9.85 14.82 -25.44
CA PRO A 72 10.21 13.95 -24.32
C PRO A 72 9.27 12.75 -24.20
N ASP A 73 9.77 11.67 -23.61
CA ASP A 73 8.97 10.48 -23.29
C ASP A 73 7.84 10.82 -22.29
N PRO A 74 6.69 10.13 -22.39
CA PRO A 74 5.59 10.31 -21.45
C PRO A 74 6.02 9.90 -20.02
N PRO A 75 5.57 10.64 -18.99
CA PRO A 75 5.97 10.37 -17.62
C PRO A 75 5.31 9.10 -17.08
N VAL A 76 6.06 8.34 -16.29
CA VAL A 76 5.55 7.17 -15.57
C VAL A 76 4.92 7.62 -14.25
N PRO A 77 3.69 7.20 -13.91
CA PRO A 77 3.05 7.50 -12.63
C PRO A 77 3.85 6.98 -11.41
N VAL A 78 3.64 7.61 -10.26
CA VAL A 78 4.21 7.16 -8.99
C VAL A 78 3.63 5.78 -8.62
N PRO A 79 4.47 4.75 -8.38
CA PRO A 79 4.00 3.41 -8.00
C PRO A 79 3.20 3.45 -6.70
N ARG A 80 2.00 2.85 -6.69
CA ARG A 80 1.11 2.82 -5.52
C ARG A 80 1.20 1.47 -4.79
N PRO A 81 1.03 1.43 -3.47
CA PRO A 81 0.93 0.18 -2.74
C PRO A 81 -0.21 -0.67 -3.28
N GLY A 82 0.05 -1.95 -3.53
CA GLY A 82 -0.89 -2.88 -4.15
C GLY A 82 -0.84 -2.91 -5.68
N ASP A 83 -0.25 -1.90 -6.34
CA ASP A 83 0.01 -1.98 -7.78
C ASP A 83 1.21 -2.91 -7.99
N THR A 84 0.96 -4.10 -8.55
CA THR A 84 2.02 -5.00 -8.98
C THR A 84 2.57 -4.48 -10.30
N ALA A 85 3.19 -3.30 -10.29
CA ALA A 85 3.74 -2.68 -11.48
C ALA A 85 5.14 -3.24 -11.75
N GLU A 86 5.24 -4.17 -12.70
CA GLU A 86 6.49 -4.41 -13.42
C GLU A 86 6.87 -3.10 -14.14
N PRO A 87 8.12 -2.61 -14.02
CA PRO A 87 8.49 -1.34 -14.58
C PRO A 87 8.65 -1.44 -16.11
N GLY A 88 7.73 -0.82 -16.85
CA GLY A 88 8.06 -0.24 -18.16
C GLY A 88 7.56 -0.95 -19.42
N GLU A 89 6.29 -1.36 -19.48
CA GLU A 89 5.63 -1.58 -20.78
C GLU A 89 4.45 -0.61 -20.94
N PRO A 90 4.37 0.15 -22.06
CA PRO A 90 3.22 1.00 -22.32
C PRO A 90 1.97 0.11 -22.44
N GLU A 91 0.99 0.34 -21.58
CA GLU A 91 -0.31 -0.32 -21.66
C GLU A 91 -0.98 0.10 -22.97
N GLU A 92 -0.94 -0.76 -23.99
CA GLU A 92 -1.82 -0.61 -25.16
C GLU A 92 -3.27 -0.65 -24.69
N GLU A 93 -4.03 0.38 -25.04
CA GLU A 93 -5.47 0.51 -24.80
C GLU A 93 -6.22 -0.75 -25.30
N GLY A 94 -6.54 -1.65 -24.37
CA GLY A 94 -7.19 -2.93 -24.67
C GLY A 94 -8.62 -2.97 -24.16
N GLU A 95 -9.58 -2.72 -25.08
CA GLU A 95 -10.91 -3.33 -25.26
C GLU A 95 -11.64 -3.92 -24.02
N PRO A 96 -12.94 -3.60 -23.79
CA PRO A 96 -13.67 -4.07 -22.61
C PRO A 96 -13.79 -5.60 -22.57
N ARG A 97 -13.00 -6.24 -21.71
CA ARG A 97 -13.01 -7.68 -21.46
C ARG A 97 -14.20 -8.03 -20.56
N ASN A 98 -15.36 -8.27 -21.17
CA ASN A 98 -16.46 -8.99 -20.52
C ASN A 98 -16.05 -10.47 -20.34
N GLY A 99 -15.49 -10.79 -19.18
CA GLY A 99 -15.30 -12.16 -18.68
C GLY A 99 -16.05 -12.36 -17.36
N PRO A 100 -16.48 -13.59 -17.02
CA PRO A 100 -17.32 -13.84 -15.85
C PRO A 100 -16.57 -13.53 -14.53
N PRO A 101 -17.29 -13.23 -13.43
CA PRO A 101 -16.66 -12.84 -12.17
C PRO A 101 -15.86 -14.01 -11.60
N GLY A 102 -14.53 -13.90 -11.59
CA GLY A 102 -13.66 -14.78 -10.82
C GLY A 102 -13.75 -14.42 -9.34
N GLU A 103 -14.02 -15.41 -8.49
CA GLU A 103 -14.17 -15.25 -7.05
C GLU A 103 -12.90 -14.67 -6.41
N PRO A 104 -13.01 -13.61 -5.57
CA PRO A 104 -11.87 -13.06 -4.85
C PRO A 104 -11.47 -13.95 -3.66
N GLY A 105 -10.20 -14.38 -3.69
CA GLY A 105 -9.35 -14.58 -2.51
C GLY A 105 -9.90 -15.44 -1.38
N ALA A 106 -9.70 -16.76 -1.44
CA ALA A 106 -9.75 -17.58 -0.24
C ALA A 106 -8.59 -17.21 0.70
N PRO A 107 -8.85 -16.92 1.99
CA PRO A 107 -7.77 -16.66 2.95
C PRO A 107 -6.88 -17.92 3.11
N PRO A 108 -5.57 -17.75 3.37
CA PRO A 108 -4.70 -18.89 3.61
C PRO A 108 -5.23 -19.73 4.79
N PRO A 109 -5.15 -21.07 4.73
CA PRO A 109 -5.67 -21.94 5.78
C PRO A 109 -4.98 -21.62 7.11
N SER A 110 -5.77 -21.52 8.18
CA SER A 110 -5.26 -21.26 9.52
C SER A 110 -4.24 -22.33 9.93
N PRO A 111 -3.10 -21.96 10.56
CA PRO A 111 -2.06 -22.91 10.93
C PRO A 111 -2.58 -23.93 11.94
N SER A 112 -2.14 -25.16 11.80
CA SER A 112 -2.54 -26.25 12.68
C SER A 112 -1.99 -26.08 14.11
N PRO A 113 -2.63 -26.66 15.14
CA PRO A 113 -2.15 -26.57 16.54
C PRO A 113 -0.70 -27.02 16.74
N VAL A 114 -0.23 -27.97 15.93
CA VAL A 114 1.16 -28.47 15.95
C VAL A 114 2.16 -27.43 15.43
N GLN A 115 1.77 -26.63 14.44
CA GLN A 115 2.62 -25.55 13.93
C GLN A 115 2.74 -24.40 14.93
N LEU A 116 1.65 -24.07 15.63
CA LEU A 116 1.68 -23.07 16.71
C LEU A 116 2.62 -23.50 17.85
N ALA A 117 2.55 -24.77 18.27
CA ALA A 117 3.41 -25.28 19.35
C ALA A 117 4.92 -25.21 19.02
N ARG A 118 5.30 -25.29 17.75
CA ARG A 118 6.71 -25.20 17.30
C ARG A 118 7.23 -23.78 17.19
N PHE A 119 6.34 -22.79 17.05
CA PHE A 119 6.72 -21.38 16.93
C PHE A 119 7.10 -20.75 18.30
N PHE A 120 6.53 -21.26 19.39
CA PHE A 120 6.73 -20.73 20.76
C PHE A 120 7.76 -21.50 21.61
N ALA A 121 8.51 -22.42 21.02
CA ALA A 121 9.58 -23.18 21.67
C ALA A 121 10.95 -22.56 21.35
#